data_AF-A0A5C7IVI5-F1
#
_entry.id   AF-A0A5C7IVI5-F1
#
_cell.length_a   1.000
_cell.length_b   1.000
_cell.length_c   1.000
_cell.angle_alpha   90.00
_cell.angle_beta   90.00
_cell.angle_gamma   90.00
#
_symmetry.space_group_name_H-M   'P 1'
#
loop_
_entity.id
_entity.type
_entity.pdbx_description
1 polymer ?
#
loop_
_entity_poly.entity_id
_entity_poly.type
_entity_poly.pdbx_seq_one_letter_code
_entity_poly.pdbx_strand_id
1 'polypeptide(L)'
;MDAISSMLFDYVASGHYANVVHPNAADQMDKPSVLEQSKDMVKDQTYFLSHLSQAQLKRLIFPLGSIPKNLASHWIKFESLQQSSICLTKTERIHKEYASLERYIKFSDFVTRHIGEMEGIILEAESGDFLGKHCGFWFYTIGQRQGLRLPGGPWYVVEKDVKNNVVFVS
;
A
#
# COMPACT_ATOMS: atom_id res chain seq x y z
N MET A 1 6.75 6.08 22.88
CA MET A 1 7.56 7.31 22.77
C MET A 1 7.73 7.61 21.30
N ASP A 2 7.16 8.69 20.82
CA ASP A 2 7.23 9.05 19.40
C ASP A 2 8.67 9.46 19.06
N ALA A 3 9.29 8.82 18.07
CA ALA A 3 10.64 9.13 17.59
C ALA A 3 10.84 10.61 17.19
N ILE A 4 9.73 11.33 17.00
CA ILE A 4 9.64 12.71 16.54
C ILE A 4 9.41 13.68 17.72
N SER A 5 9.01 13.20 18.89
CA SER A 5 8.77 14.04 20.08
C SER A 5 10.05 14.63 20.66
N SER A 6 11.20 13.99 20.42
CA SER A 6 12.52 14.44 20.86
C SER A 6 13.30 15.24 19.81
N MET A 7 12.73 15.51 18.64
CA MET A 7 13.39 16.25 17.56
C MET A 7 12.88 17.70 17.48
N LEU A 8 13.78 18.64 17.17
CA LEU A 8 13.55 20.10 17.11
C LEU A 8 12.76 20.56 15.86
N PHE A 9 12.10 19.66 15.13
CA PHE A 9 11.42 20.00 13.88
C PHE A 9 9.95 20.34 14.12
N ASP A 10 9.51 21.45 13.52
CA ASP A 10 8.13 21.92 13.54
C ASP A 10 7.19 20.94 12.80
N TYR A 11 7.64 20.43 11.64
CA TYR A 11 6.89 19.53 10.78
C TYR A 11 7.74 18.39 10.24
N VAL A 12 7.07 17.30 9.87
CA VAL A 12 7.63 16.15 9.17
C VAL A 12 7.00 16.04 7.80
N ALA A 13 7.84 16.09 6.77
CA ALA A 13 7.42 15.90 5.39
C ALA A 13 7.49 14.42 4.99
N SER A 14 6.53 13.96 4.20
CA SER A 14 6.64 12.66 3.53
C SER A 14 6.15 12.74 2.08
N GLY A 15 6.59 11.78 1.26
CA GLY A 15 6.22 11.69 -0.16
C GLY A 15 4.83 11.10 -0.42
N HIS A 16 3.91 11.18 0.54
CA HIS A 16 2.54 10.71 0.33
C HIS A 16 1.77 11.67 -0.58
N TYR A 17 0.95 11.10 -1.45
CA TYR A 17 -0.06 11.81 -2.24
C TYR A 17 -1.31 11.96 -1.37
N ALA A 18 -1.30 12.96 -0.50
CA ALA A 18 -2.42 13.39 0.34
C ALA A 18 -2.19 14.87 0.71
N ASN A 19 -3.17 15.57 1.25
CA ASN A 19 -3.01 16.94 1.74
C ASN A 19 -3.33 17.02 3.23
N VAL A 20 -2.66 17.93 3.95
CA VAL A 20 -3.07 18.32 5.30
C VAL A 20 -3.41 19.79 5.27
N VAL A 21 -4.62 20.13 5.70
CA VAL A 21 -5.06 21.50 5.89
C VAL A 21 -4.98 21.82 7.37
N HIS A 22 -4.04 22.70 7.72
CA HIS A 22 -3.94 23.26 9.06
C HIS A 22 -4.85 24.49 9.17
N PRO A 23 -5.50 24.71 10.31
CA PRO A 23 -6.28 25.93 10.53
C PRO A 23 -5.39 27.17 10.49
N ASN A 24 -5.93 28.28 9.96
CA ASN A 24 -5.24 29.57 9.96
C ASN A 24 -5.03 30.06 11.39
N ALA A 25 -3.85 30.62 11.68
CA ALA A 25 -3.49 31.13 13.00
C ALA A 25 -4.41 32.23 13.55
N ALA A 26 -5.19 32.90 12.69
CA ALA A 26 -6.15 33.93 13.08
C ALA A 26 -7.55 33.38 13.42
N ASP A 27 -7.89 32.18 12.95
CA ASP A 27 -9.22 31.56 13.11
C ASP A 27 -9.15 30.38 14.08
N GLN A 28 -9.17 30.71 15.38
CA GLN A 28 -9.35 29.81 16.53
C GLN A 28 -8.28 28.71 16.72
N MET A 29 -7.59 28.80 17.86
CA MET A 29 -6.55 27.88 18.37
C MET A 29 -6.98 26.40 18.49
N ASP A 30 -8.28 26.11 18.36
CA ASP A 30 -8.89 24.81 18.67
C ASP A 30 -9.36 24.00 17.45
N LYS A 31 -9.20 24.50 16.22
CA LYS A 31 -9.60 23.72 15.03
C LYS A 31 -8.63 22.55 14.76
N PRO A 32 -9.13 21.36 14.41
CA PRO A 32 -8.28 20.22 14.06
C PRO A 32 -7.61 20.42 12.69
N SER A 33 -6.47 19.74 12.48
CA SER A 33 -5.91 19.60 11.13
C SER A 33 -6.70 18.54 10.37
N VAL A 34 -6.99 18.80 9.09
CA VAL A 34 -7.82 17.92 8.26
C VAL A 34 -6.94 17.20 7.24
N LEU A 35 -7.10 15.88 7.16
CA LEU A 35 -6.52 15.08 6.09
C LEU A 35 -7.45 15.17 4.87
N GLU A 36 -6.94 15.68 3.77
CA GLU A 36 -7.67 15.83 2.52
C GLU A 36 -7.06 14.96 1.42
N GLN A 37 -7.90 14.62 0.45
CA GLN A 37 -7.47 13.87 -0.73
C GLN A 37 -6.47 14.68 -1.55
N SER A 38 -5.56 13.95 -2.19
CA SER A 38 -4.65 14.48 -3.20
C SER A 38 -5.43 15.02 -4.40
N LYS A 39 -4.85 16.02 -5.08
CA LYS A 39 -5.37 16.46 -6.39
C LYS A 39 -5.30 15.34 -7.44
N ASP A 40 -4.39 14.39 -7.26
CA ASP A 40 -4.28 13.19 -8.08
C ASP A 40 -5.04 12.03 -7.41
N MET A 41 -6.30 11.85 -7.80
CA MET A 41 -7.19 10.82 -7.24
C MET A 41 -6.72 9.39 -7.54
N VAL A 42 -5.95 9.18 -8.62
CA VAL A 42 -5.41 7.86 -8.97
C VAL A 42 -4.27 7.48 -8.03
N LYS A 43 -3.52 8.47 -7.54
CA LYS A 43 -2.40 8.28 -6.63
C LYS A 43 -2.72 8.59 -5.18
N ASP A 44 -3.94 9.01 -4.87
CA ASP A 44 -4.36 9.34 -3.51
C ASP A 44 -4.04 8.23 -2.50
N GLN A 45 -3.47 8.63 -1.37
CA GLN A 45 -3.04 7.73 -0.29
C GLN A 45 -3.73 8.02 1.04
N THR A 46 -4.80 8.81 1.05
CA THR A 46 -5.54 9.14 2.29
C THR A 46 -6.11 7.90 2.98
N TYR A 47 -6.47 6.86 2.22
CA TYR A 47 -6.94 5.59 2.76
C TYR A 47 -5.92 4.97 3.75
N PHE A 48 -4.65 4.93 3.38
CA PHE A 48 -3.57 4.40 4.24
C PHE A 48 -3.28 5.30 5.44
N LEU A 49 -3.59 6.60 5.32
CA LEU A 49 -3.34 7.62 6.35
C LEU A 49 -4.55 7.88 7.25
N SER A 50 -5.68 7.19 7.01
CA SER A 50 -6.96 7.40 7.71
C SER A 50 -6.90 7.19 9.23
N HIS A 51 -5.91 6.45 9.73
CA HIS A 51 -5.73 6.15 11.16
C HIS A 51 -4.80 7.15 11.88
N LEU A 52 -4.34 8.20 11.21
CA LEU A 52 -3.50 9.22 11.84
C LEU A 52 -4.27 9.98 12.92
N SER A 53 -3.66 10.10 14.10
CA SER A 53 -4.18 10.93 15.17
C SER A 53 -4.01 12.44 14.87
N GLN A 54 -4.79 13.28 15.56
CA GLN A 54 -4.63 14.73 15.44
C GLN A 54 -3.25 15.23 15.89
N ALA A 55 -2.64 14.59 16.89
CA ALA A 55 -1.28 14.92 17.32
C ALA A 55 -0.25 14.67 16.21
N GLN A 56 -0.45 13.61 15.40
CA GLN A 56 0.38 13.33 14.24
C GLN A 56 0.06 14.27 13.07
N LEU A 57 -1.22 14.45 12.72
CA LEU A 57 -1.64 15.31 11.60
C LEU A 57 -1.17 16.75 11.76
N LYS A 58 -1.22 17.32 12.97
CA LYS A 58 -0.74 18.70 13.24
C LYS A 58 0.74 18.92 12.92
N ARG A 59 1.52 17.84 12.82
CA ARG A 59 2.98 17.89 12.56
C ARG A 59 3.35 17.34 11.19
N LEU A 60 2.38 17.07 10.31
CA LEU A 60 2.63 16.45 9.00
C LEU A 60 2.39 17.42 7.87
N ILE A 61 3.29 17.40 6.89
CA ILE A 61 3.11 18.05 5.60
C ILE A 61 3.33 17.05 4.46
N PHE A 62 2.59 17.22 3.36
CA PHE A 62 2.66 16.34 2.19
C PHE A 62 2.91 17.15 0.92
N PRO A 63 4.19 17.41 0.57
CA PRO A 63 4.53 18.27 -0.57
C PRO A 63 3.97 17.80 -1.91
N LEU A 64 3.69 16.50 -2.06
CA LEU A 64 3.18 15.91 -3.30
C LEU A 64 1.65 15.97 -3.43
N GLY A 65 0.92 16.32 -2.38
CA GLY A 65 -0.55 16.27 -2.38
C GLY A 65 -1.23 17.22 -3.38
N SER A 66 -0.52 18.26 -3.80
CA SER A 66 -1.00 19.23 -4.80
C SER A 66 -0.39 19.04 -6.19
N ILE A 67 0.47 18.02 -6.38
CA ILE A 67 1.23 17.83 -7.62
C ILE A 67 0.78 16.52 -8.28
N PRO A 68 0.19 16.55 -9.48
CA PRO A 68 -0.08 15.35 -10.26
C PRO A 68 1.16 14.50 -10.50
N LYS A 69 1.03 13.17 -10.49
CA LYS A 69 2.21 12.28 -10.59
C LYS A 69 2.99 12.44 -11.88
N ASN A 70 2.31 12.70 -12.99
CA ASN A 70 2.95 12.97 -14.28
C ASN A 70 3.81 14.23 -14.21
N LEU A 71 3.31 15.30 -13.60
CA LEU A 71 4.03 16.56 -13.42
C LEU A 71 5.23 16.39 -12.50
N ALA A 72 5.05 15.71 -11.35
CA ALA A 72 6.16 15.39 -10.45
C ALA A 72 7.26 14.59 -11.17
N SER A 73 6.88 13.65 -12.04
CA SER A 73 7.83 12.85 -12.83
C SER A 73 8.54 13.68 -13.90
N HIS A 74 7.84 14.64 -14.53
CA HIS A 74 8.44 15.59 -15.47
C HIS A 74 9.43 16.53 -14.79
N TRP A 75 9.12 17.07 -13.61
CA TRP A 75 10.05 17.91 -12.86
C TRP A 75 11.32 17.14 -12.47
N ILE A 76 11.18 15.92 -11.96
CA ILE A 76 12.33 15.06 -11.66
C ILE A 76 13.17 14.84 -12.92
N LYS A 77 12.53 14.57 -14.08
CA LYS A 77 13.25 14.39 -15.34
C LYS A 77 13.94 15.69 -15.79
N PHE A 78 13.28 16.83 -15.66
CA PHE A 78 13.85 18.12 -16.03
C PHE A 78 15.07 18.48 -15.16
N GLU A 79 14.93 18.35 -13.84
CA GLU A 79 16.03 18.56 -12.87
C GLU A 79 17.19 17.57 -13.11
N SER A 80 16.89 16.30 -13.39
CA SER A 80 17.93 15.29 -13.72
C SER A 80 18.73 15.60 -14.97
N LEU A 81 18.16 16.32 -15.93
CA LEU A 81 18.84 16.71 -17.16
C LEU A 81 19.73 17.94 -16.94
N GLN A 82 19.39 18.79 -15.98
CA GLN A 82 20.17 19.98 -15.59
C GLN A 82 21.32 19.62 -14.65
N GLN A 83 21.14 18.63 -13.78
CA GLN A 83 22.15 18.13 -12.88
C GLN A 83 22.69 16.79 -13.41
N SER A 84 23.87 16.80 -14.04
CA SER A 84 24.56 15.65 -14.65
C SER A 84 24.86 14.46 -13.70
N SER A 85 24.36 14.50 -12.46
CA SER A 85 24.65 13.55 -11.38
C SER A 85 23.40 12.86 -10.80
N ILE A 86 22.17 13.25 -11.15
CA ILE A 86 20.94 12.68 -10.56
C ILE A 86 20.12 11.99 -11.64
N CYS A 87 20.38 10.71 -11.93
CA CYS A 87 19.55 9.92 -12.84
C CYS A 87 18.48 9.17 -12.03
N LEU A 88 17.26 9.73 -11.96
CA LEU A 88 16.13 9.19 -11.18
C LEU A 88 14.99 8.73 -12.10
N THR A 89 15.27 7.88 -13.08
CA THR A 89 14.18 7.18 -13.77
C THR A 89 13.56 6.13 -12.84
N LYS A 90 12.26 5.85 -13.01
CA LYS A 90 11.52 4.84 -12.20
C LYS A 90 12.21 3.47 -12.23
N THR A 91 12.87 3.15 -13.34
CA THR A 91 13.61 1.91 -13.57
C THR A 91 14.97 1.89 -12.86
N GLU A 92 15.62 3.05 -12.71
CA GLU A 92 16.92 3.19 -12.06
C GLU A 92 16.84 3.39 -10.55
N ARG A 93 15.76 4.00 -10.04
CA ARG A 93 15.50 4.06 -8.58
C ARG A 93 15.30 2.65 -8.00
N ILE A 94 14.77 1.72 -8.77
CA ILE A 94 14.73 0.29 -8.43
C ILE A 94 16.14 -0.34 -8.46
N HIS A 95 17.08 0.20 -9.26
CA HIS A 95 18.38 -0.42 -9.51
C HIS A 95 19.57 0.14 -8.73
N LYS A 96 19.57 1.38 -8.22
CA LYS A 96 20.80 1.96 -7.63
C LYS A 96 20.81 2.10 -6.11
N GLU A 97 19.67 2.21 -5.45
CA GLU A 97 19.59 2.31 -3.97
C GLU A 97 18.99 1.06 -3.32
N TYR A 98 18.30 0.22 -4.12
CA TYR A 98 17.66 -1.03 -3.68
C TYR A 98 18.41 -2.30 -4.12
N ALA A 99 19.51 -2.17 -4.88
CA ALA A 99 20.26 -3.32 -5.40
C ALA A 99 21.11 -4.06 -4.35
N SER A 100 21.31 -3.50 -3.15
CA SER A 100 22.11 -4.14 -2.09
C SER A 100 21.30 -4.92 -1.06
N LEU A 101 19.95 -4.90 -1.13
CA LEU A 101 19.10 -5.59 -0.16
C LEU A 101 18.16 -6.59 -0.86
N GLU A 102 18.36 -7.86 -0.55
CA GLU A 102 17.52 -9.03 -0.83
C GLU A 102 16.01 -8.79 -0.62
N ARG A 103 15.32 -8.13 -1.56
CA ARG A 103 13.89 -7.75 -1.37
C ARG A 103 12.97 -7.98 -2.57
N TYR A 104 13.30 -8.91 -3.46
CA TYR A 104 12.27 -9.59 -4.26
C TYR A 104 11.82 -10.87 -3.55
N ILE A 105 11.40 -10.76 -2.30
CA ILE A 105 10.74 -11.88 -1.62
C ILE A 105 9.31 -11.89 -2.13
N LYS A 106 8.88 -12.99 -2.78
CA LYS A 106 7.48 -13.15 -3.16
C LYS A 106 6.64 -13.14 -1.89
N PHE A 107 5.46 -12.52 -1.94
CA PHE A 107 4.55 -12.48 -0.78
C PHE A 107 4.27 -13.90 -0.23
N SER A 108 4.10 -14.88 -1.10
CA SER A 108 3.98 -16.30 -0.72
C SER A 108 5.15 -16.76 0.14
N ASP A 109 6.39 -16.50 -0.30
CA ASP A 109 7.60 -16.95 0.39
C ASP A 109 7.75 -16.26 1.75
N PHE A 110 7.38 -14.98 1.83
CA PHE A 110 7.35 -14.26 3.10
C PHE A 110 6.37 -14.91 4.07
N VAL A 111 5.14 -15.18 3.64
CA VAL A 111 4.10 -15.77 4.48
C VAL A 111 4.48 -17.19 4.90
N THR A 112 4.94 -18.04 3.97
CA THR A 112 5.40 -19.40 4.26
C THR A 112 6.50 -19.42 5.32
N ARG A 113 7.45 -18.48 5.29
CA ARG A 113 8.53 -18.41 6.31
C ARG A 113 8.03 -18.05 7.71
N HIS A 114 6.95 -17.27 7.83
CA HIS A 114 6.50 -16.75 9.13
C HIS A 114 5.37 -17.59 9.74
N ILE A 115 4.45 -18.11 8.92
CA ILE A 115 3.27 -18.85 9.40
C ILE A 115 3.14 -20.26 8.79
N GLY A 116 4.02 -20.64 7.85
CA GLY A 116 4.02 -21.97 7.25
C GLY A 116 2.93 -22.18 6.19
N GLU A 117 2.73 -23.45 5.86
CA GLU A 117 1.69 -23.94 4.96
C GLU A 117 0.79 -24.93 5.71
N MET A 118 -0.50 -24.91 5.41
CA MET A 118 -1.47 -25.86 5.95
C MET A 118 -2.38 -26.32 4.82
N GLU A 119 -2.26 -27.59 4.45
CA GLU A 119 -3.07 -28.16 3.38
C GLU A 119 -4.56 -28.07 3.73
N GLY A 120 -5.33 -27.51 2.81
CA GLY A 120 -6.79 -27.38 2.88
C GLY A 120 -7.44 -27.70 1.54
N ILE A 121 -8.76 -27.59 1.47
CA ILE A 121 -9.54 -27.94 0.28
C ILE A 121 -10.19 -26.72 -0.36
N ILE A 122 -10.33 -26.76 -1.68
CA ILE A 122 -11.07 -25.79 -2.47
C ILE A 122 -12.38 -26.43 -2.91
N LEU A 123 -13.49 -25.78 -2.58
CA LEU A 123 -14.83 -26.21 -2.97
C LEU A 123 -15.49 -25.18 -3.89
N GLU A 124 -16.35 -25.65 -4.79
CA GLU A 124 -17.28 -24.81 -5.51
C GLU A 124 -18.38 -24.31 -4.54
N ALA A 125 -18.74 -23.02 -4.61
CA ALA A 125 -19.57 -22.37 -3.61
C ALA A 125 -21.06 -22.76 -3.63
N GLU A 126 -21.62 -23.07 -4.80
CA GLU A 126 -23.03 -23.42 -4.99
C GLU A 126 -23.28 -24.95 -4.89
N SER A 127 -22.48 -25.75 -5.60
CA SER A 127 -22.62 -27.21 -5.65
C SER A 127 -21.92 -27.91 -4.48
N GLY A 128 -20.92 -27.28 -3.87
CA GLY A 128 -20.05 -27.93 -2.88
C GLY A 128 -19.07 -28.92 -3.49
N ASP A 129 -18.91 -28.93 -4.82
CA ASP A 129 -18.01 -29.86 -5.50
C ASP A 129 -16.56 -29.64 -5.08
N PHE A 130 -15.85 -30.74 -4.87
CA PHE A 130 -14.42 -30.69 -4.61
C PHE A 130 -13.65 -30.33 -5.89
N LEU A 131 -12.92 -29.21 -5.85
CA LEU A 131 -12.15 -28.70 -6.99
C LEU A 131 -10.65 -28.90 -6.85
N GLY A 132 -10.13 -29.01 -5.63
CA GLY A 132 -8.71 -29.25 -5.41
C GLY A 132 -8.24 -28.95 -3.99
N LYS A 133 -6.91 -28.83 -3.85
CA LYS A 133 -6.25 -28.54 -2.57
C LYS A 133 -5.47 -27.23 -2.65
N HIS A 134 -5.23 -26.63 -1.49
CA HIS A 134 -4.41 -25.42 -1.35
C HIS A 134 -3.46 -25.50 -0.16
N CYS A 135 -2.45 -24.62 -0.11
CA CYS A 135 -1.42 -24.61 0.93
C CYS A 135 -1.76 -23.72 2.15
N GLY A 136 -3.03 -23.37 2.36
CA GLY A 136 -3.49 -22.52 3.46
C GLY A 136 -4.36 -21.35 2.99
N PHE A 137 -5.44 -21.06 3.73
CA PHE A 137 -6.44 -20.06 3.30
C PHE A 137 -5.89 -18.61 3.28
N TRP A 138 -4.79 -18.34 3.99
CA TRP A 138 -4.14 -17.03 4.05
C TRP A 138 -3.41 -16.63 2.77
N PHE A 139 -3.20 -17.56 1.84
CA PHE A 139 -2.69 -17.26 0.50
C PHE A 139 -3.78 -16.75 -0.46
N TYR A 140 -5.03 -16.65 0.00
CA TYR A 140 -6.18 -16.31 -0.81
C TYR A 140 -6.89 -15.07 -0.27
N THR A 141 -7.27 -14.19 -1.18
CA THR A 141 -8.08 -12.99 -0.91
C THR A 141 -9.43 -13.13 -1.58
N ILE A 142 -10.51 -12.70 -0.91
CA ILE A 142 -11.84 -12.67 -1.54
C ILE A 142 -11.79 -11.78 -2.78
N GLY A 143 -12.36 -12.24 -3.90
CA GLY A 143 -12.26 -11.64 -5.22
C GLY A 143 -10.99 -12.00 -6.00
N GLN A 144 -10.09 -12.81 -5.46
CA GLN A 144 -8.88 -13.25 -6.16
C GLN A 144 -9.23 -14.20 -7.30
N ARG A 145 -8.73 -13.87 -8.50
CA ARG A 145 -8.84 -14.72 -9.70
C ARG A 145 -7.56 -15.52 -10.00
N GLN A 146 -6.41 -14.86 -9.87
CA GLN A 146 -5.13 -15.45 -10.26
C GLN A 146 -4.59 -16.38 -9.16
N GLY A 147 -3.83 -17.40 -9.55
CA GLY A 147 -3.15 -18.29 -8.60
C GLY A 147 -4.00 -19.41 -8.00
N LEU A 148 -5.26 -19.58 -8.41
CA LEU A 148 -6.12 -20.69 -7.98
C LEU A 148 -5.72 -22.04 -8.59
N ARG A 149 -5.11 -22.03 -9.79
CA ARG A 149 -4.65 -23.24 -10.51
C ARG A 149 -5.76 -24.28 -10.77
N LEU A 150 -7.00 -23.81 -10.94
CA LEU A 150 -8.16 -24.65 -11.27
C LEU A 150 -8.47 -24.57 -12.77
N PRO A 151 -8.80 -25.69 -13.43
CA PRO A 151 -9.30 -25.72 -14.80
C PRO A 151 -10.79 -25.33 -14.86
N GLY A 152 -11.33 -25.06 -16.05
CA GLY A 152 -12.79 -25.04 -16.26
C GLY A 152 -13.50 -23.70 -16.12
N GLY A 153 -12.82 -22.59 -15.84
CA GLY A 153 -13.46 -21.28 -15.90
C GLY A 153 -12.69 -20.19 -15.18
N PRO A 154 -13.08 -18.91 -15.33
CA PRO A 154 -12.55 -17.88 -14.47
C PRO A 154 -13.13 -18.09 -13.06
N TRP A 155 -12.37 -18.79 -12.22
CA TRP A 155 -12.68 -18.95 -10.81
C TRP A 155 -12.30 -17.69 -10.03
N TYR A 156 -13.13 -17.34 -9.05
CA TYR A 156 -12.86 -16.30 -8.07
C TYR A 156 -13.09 -16.83 -6.67
N VAL A 157 -12.22 -16.48 -5.73
CA VAL A 157 -12.47 -16.76 -4.30
C VAL A 157 -13.66 -15.94 -3.83
N VAL A 158 -14.71 -16.59 -3.36
CA VAL A 158 -15.91 -15.90 -2.85
C VAL A 158 -15.99 -15.93 -1.33
N GLU A 159 -15.48 -16.99 -0.70
CA GLU A 159 -15.54 -17.16 0.75
C GLU A 159 -14.34 -17.97 1.27
N LYS A 160 -14.03 -17.82 2.57
CA LYS A 160 -13.02 -18.60 3.27
C LYS A 160 -13.56 -19.07 4.62
N ASP A 161 -13.61 -20.37 4.83
CA ASP A 161 -13.83 -20.95 6.15
C ASP A 161 -12.48 -21.17 6.85
N VAL A 162 -12.15 -20.23 7.73
CA VAL A 162 -10.90 -20.22 8.50
C VAL A 162 -10.84 -21.38 9.51
N LYS A 163 -11.99 -21.84 10.04
CA LYS A 163 -12.02 -22.88 11.07
C LYS A 163 -11.74 -24.25 10.48
N ASN A 164 -12.29 -24.52 9.29
CA ASN A 164 -12.17 -25.80 8.62
C ASN A 164 -11.07 -25.81 7.53
N ASN A 165 -10.36 -24.69 7.33
CA ASN A 165 -9.34 -24.51 6.29
C ASN A 165 -9.89 -24.82 4.89
N VAL A 166 -11.02 -24.21 4.54
CA VAL A 166 -11.68 -24.35 3.24
C VAL A 166 -11.71 -23.01 2.51
N VAL A 167 -11.45 -23.04 1.21
CA VAL A 167 -11.61 -21.88 0.31
C VAL A 167 -12.75 -22.19 -0.66
N PHE A 168 -13.72 -21.29 -0.76
CA PHE A 168 -14.82 -21.42 -1.71
C PHE A 168 -14.58 -20.55 -2.95
N VAL A 169 -14.88 -21.10 -4.13
CA VAL A 169 -14.77 -20.41 -5.41
C VAL A 169 -16.04 -20.51 -6.23
N SER A 170 -16.25 -19.53 -7.12
CA SER A 170 -17.32 -19.48 -8.13
C SER A 170 -16.80 -18.90 -9.45
#